data_AF-A0A0G4GYP7-F1
#
_entry.id   AF-A0A0G4GYP7-F1
#
_cell.length_a   1.000
_cell.length_b   1.000
_cell.length_c   1.000
_cell.angle_alpha   90.00
_cell.angle_beta   90.00
_cell.angle_gamma   90.00
#
_symmetry.space_group_name_H-M   'P 1'
#
loop_
_entity.id
_entity.type
_entity.pdbx_description
1 polymer ?
#
loop_
_entity_poly.entity_id
_entity_poly.type
_entity_poly.pdbx_seq_one_letter_code
_entity_poly.pdbx_strand_id
1 'polypeptide(L)'
;MVVVRLLGEASLIVRAYRQCWVAVLEANDIFESVERRVRSGLRVALAIGKVYLNCAVALLGISNIYTAWFIAWLWSPTEEFSVVGYLLRVLYVIEEGGCWDRCVSLIHYLKNSSRLLPSLPIIITAYDLQQVGSRAVFSSRPQAVRQYSLFSHRLSVAFANGRRVGLISVNGRDYLGGSADSNALTYVSIDLSDPDPPTRRGKNVFSSFTDTIAFLVDVYNEMDPRLRPHFTHPSRLITPPPTQYQLTEDIFRHTRGQWNGCRKAAYWWVDNANVLRHWGIFILFGDKAADEFLVCIDSDLWICSTEPPVASGRRPDERYPRTAARIREKVVAA
;
A
#
# COMPACT_ATOMS: atom_id res chain seq x y z
N MET A 1 8.47 -9.26 16.57
CA MET A 1 7.19 -9.46 17.30
C MET A 1 7.09 -8.53 18.52
N VAL A 2 7.27 -7.22 18.31
CA VAL A 2 7.25 -6.18 19.37
C VAL A 2 6.35 -4.99 18.96
N VAL A 3 6.24 -4.72 17.65
CA VAL A 3 5.39 -3.67 17.08
C VAL A 3 3.89 -3.92 17.31
N VAL A 4 3.42 -5.17 17.30
CA VAL A 4 1.99 -5.49 17.49
C VAL A 4 1.51 -5.25 18.93
N ARG A 5 2.40 -5.36 19.93
CA ARG A 5 2.03 -5.15 21.34
C ARG A 5 1.90 -3.67 21.69
N LEU A 6 2.74 -2.81 21.10
CA LEU A 6 2.66 -1.34 21.26
C LEU A 6 1.45 -0.72 20.55
N LEU A 7 0.99 -1.32 19.44
CA LEU A 7 -0.21 -0.86 18.72
C LEU A 7 -1.51 -1.04 19.54
N GLY A 8 -1.58 -2.05 20.40
CA GLY A 8 -2.73 -2.26 21.28
C GLY A 8 -2.86 -1.18 22.37
N GLU A 9 -1.74 -0.77 22.96
CA GLU A 9 -1.72 0.20 24.08
C GLU A 9 -1.88 1.65 23.60
N ALA A 10 -1.28 2.01 22.46
CA ALA A 10 -1.50 3.33 21.85
C ALA A 10 -2.97 3.52 21.42
N SER A 11 -3.61 2.46 20.91
CA SER A 11 -5.04 2.47 20.59
C SER A 11 -5.92 2.72 21.82
N LEU A 12 -5.51 2.23 23.00
CA LEU A 12 -6.21 2.43 24.27
C LEU A 12 -6.20 3.89 24.72
N ILE A 13 -5.06 4.56 24.65
CA ILE A 13 -4.93 5.97 25.04
C ILE A 13 -5.74 6.88 24.09
N VAL A 14 -5.72 6.59 22.80
CA VAL A 14 -6.47 7.36 21.79
C VAL A 14 -7.97 7.11 21.91
N ARG A 15 -8.40 5.87 22.18
CA ARG A 15 -9.80 5.56 22.51
C ARG A 15 -10.24 6.24 23.79
N ALA A 16 -9.40 6.28 24.82
CA ALA A 16 -9.69 6.96 26.07
C ALA A 16 -9.84 8.49 25.87
N TYR A 17 -8.96 9.10 25.07
CA TYR A 17 -9.07 10.52 24.72
C TYR A 17 -10.33 10.82 23.91
N ARG A 18 -10.68 9.96 22.94
CA ARG A 18 -11.92 10.07 22.17
C ARG A 18 -13.17 9.90 23.03
N GLN A 19 -13.17 8.95 23.98
CA GLN A 19 -14.27 8.76 24.93
C GLN A 19 -14.41 9.95 25.89
N CYS A 20 -13.29 10.51 26.35
CA CYS A 20 -13.28 11.71 27.19
C CYS A 20 -13.90 12.92 26.43
N TRP A 21 -13.56 13.07 25.15
CA TRP A 21 -14.14 14.10 24.29
C TRP A 21 -15.66 13.94 24.09
N VAL A 22 -16.14 12.71 23.86
CA VAL A 22 -17.58 12.43 23.74
C VAL A 22 -18.31 12.71 25.04
N ALA A 23 -17.75 12.33 26.19
CA ALA A 23 -18.33 12.62 27.51
C ALA A 23 -18.44 14.13 27.80
N VAL A 24 -17.47 14.94 27.32
CA VAL A 24 -17.53 16.41 27.41
C VAL A 24 -18.67 16.98 26.55
N LEU A 25 -18.96 16.39 25.39
CA LEU A 25 -20.08 16.80 24.55
C LEU A 25 -21.43 16.42 25.17
N GLU A 26 -21.56 15.21 25.75
CA GLU A 26 -22.78 14.78 26.44
C GLU A 26 -23.06 15.59 27.71
N ALA A 27 -22.01 16.07 28.39
CA ALA A 27 -22.17 16.98 29.52
C ALA A 27 -22.88 18.29 29.13
N ASN A 28 -22.64 18.81 27.91
CA ASN A 28 -23.32 20.03 27.43
C ASN A 28 -24.84 19.84 27.30
N ASP A 29 -25.32 18.67 26.90
CA ASP A 29 -26.76 18.38 26.81
C ASP A 29 -27.44 18.34 28.19
N ILE A 30 -26.72 17.88 29.22
CA ILE A 30 -27.20 17.88 30.61
C ILE A 30 -27.33 19.31 31.12
N PHE A 31 -26.41 20.21 30.77
CA PHE A 31 -26.47 21.62 31.17
C PHE A 31 -27.66 22.35 30.54
N GLU A 32 -27.98 22.08 29.26
CA GLU A 32 -29.19 22.60 28.61
C GLU A 32 -30.49 22.17 29.31
N SER A 33 -30.50 20.96 29.89
CA SER A 33 -31.63 20.43 30.65
C SER A 33 -31.79 21.10 32.02
N VAL A 34 -30.66 21.43 32.68
CA VAL A 34 -30.64 22.12 33.98
C VAL A 34 -31.06 23.59 33.84
N GLU A 35 -30.69 24.25 32.75
CA GLU A 35 -31.08 25.64 32.45
C GLU A 35 -32.61 25.81 32.36
N ARG A 36 -33.34 24.79 31.91
CA ARG A 36 -34.81 24.82 31.83
C ARG A 36 -35.51 24.72 33.19
N ARG A 37 -34.85 24.27 34.27
CA ARG A 37 -35.50 23.97 35.55
C ARG A 37 -35.30 25.00 36.67
N VAL A 38 -34.40 25.98 36.54
CA VAL A 38 -34.07 26.89 37.65
C VAL A 38 -34.60 28.31 37.39
N ARG A 39 -35.85 28.59 37.81
CA ARG A 39 -36.50 29.91 37.65
C ARG A 39 -36.57 30.77 38.92
N SER A 40 -35.88 30.43 40.02
CA SER A 40 -35.88 31.27 41.25
C SER A 40 -34.49 31.67 41.78
N GLY A 41 -33.40 31.25 41.13
CA GLY A 41 -32.02 31.70 41.40
C GLY A 41 -31.40 32.49 40.23
N LEU A 42 -32.25 33.08 39.39
CA LEU A 42 -31.95 33.42 37.99
C LEU A 42 -30.71 34.30 37.81
N ARG A 43 -30.41 35.25 38.71
CA ARG A 43 -29.26 36.16 38.55
C ARG A 43 -27.91 35.53 38.91
N VAL A 44 -27.86 34.71 39.95
CA VAL A 44 -26.64 34.00 40.36
C VAL A 44 -26.36 32.83 39.40
N ALA A 45 -27.42 32.12 38.98
CA ALA A 45 -27.33 31.08 37.96
C ALA A 45 -26.89 31.64 36.59
N LEU A 46 -27.39 32.81 36.16
CA LEU A 46 -26.90 33.47 34.94
C LEU A 46 -25.46 33.93 35.05
N ALA A 47 -25.04 34.46 36.20
CA ALA A 47 -23.67 34.91 36.40
C ALA A 47 -22.68 33.72 36.36
N ILE A 48 -23.00 32.63 37.04
CA ILE A 48 -22.20 31.40 37.04
C ILE A 48 -22.24 30.78 35.62
N GLY A 49 -23.42 30.61 35.03
CA GLY A 49 -23.58 30.07 33.68
C GLY A 49 -22.81 30.86 32.62
N LYS A 50 -22.78 32.19 32.70
CA LYS A 50 -22.01 33.05 31.78
C LYS A 50 -20.51 32.88 31.96
N VAL A 51 -20.01 32.72 33.19
CA VAL A 51 -18.59 32.45 33.45
C VAL A 51 -18.20 31.08 32.90
N TYR A 52 -19.00 30.04 33.16
CA TYR A 52 -18.76 28.70 32.64
C TYR A 52 -18.86 28.64 31.11
N LEU A 53 -19.82 29.31 30.49
CA LEU A 53 -19.95 29.39 29.04
C LEU A 53 -18.75 30.10 28.41
N ASN A 54 -18.29 31.21 29.00
CA ASN A 54 -17.09 31.90 28.53
C ASN A 54 -15.83 31.04 28.69
N CYS A 55 -15.71 30.29 29.79
CA CYS A 55 -14.61 29.33 29.99
C CYS A 55 -14.69 28.17 29.00
N ALA A 56 -15.87 27.62 28.72
CA ALA A 56 -16.05 26.56 27.73
C ALA A 56 -15.74 27.05 26.31
N VAL A 57 -16.21 28.23 25.93
CA VAL A 57 -15.90 28.86 24.64
C VAL A 57 -14.41 29.18 24.53
N ALA A 58 -13.76 29.65 25.60
CA ALA A 58 -12.32 29.87 25.63
C ALA A 58 -11.54 28.55 25.52
N LEU A 59 -11.96 27.49 26.21
CA LEU A 59 -11.34 26.17 26.12
C LEU A 59 -11.54 25.54 24.74
N LEU A 60 -12.71 25.70 24.11
CA LEU A 60 -12.97 25.28 22.74
C LEU A 60 -12.14 26.11 21.74
N GLY A 61 -12.02 27.43 21.95
CA GLY A 61 -11.19 28.30 21.12
C GLY A 61 -9.70 27.95 21.21
N ILE A 62 -9.19 27.76 22.44
CA ILE A 62 -7.83 27.30 22.70
C ILE A 62 -7.63 25.90 22.11
N SER A 63 -8.57 24.97 22.32
CA SER A 63 -8.52 23.62 21.72
C SER A 63 -8.49 23.67 20.19
N ASN A 64 -9.28 24.54 19.55
CA ASN A 64 -9.32 24.69 18.10
C ASN A 64 -8.04 25.33 17.55
N ILE A 65 -7.47 26.32 18.25
CA ILE A 65 -6.20 26.95 17.88
C ILE A 65 -5.04 25.97 18.07
N TYR A 66 -5.01 25.26 19.20
CA TYR A 66 -4.01 24.22 19.45
C TYR A 66 -4.14 23.07 18.47
N THR A 67 -5.34 22.59 18.14
CA THR A 67 -5.48 21.53 17.13
C THR A 67 -5.09 22.01 15.74
N ALA A 68 -5.45 23.22 15.32
CA ALA A 68 -5.03 23.76 14.03
C ALA A 68 -3.51 23.97 13.95
N TRP A 69 -2.91 24.55 14.99
CA TRP A 69 -1.46 24.74 15.09
C TRP A 69 -0.70 23.42 15.20
N PHE A 70 -1.22 22.47 15.97
CA PHE A 70 -0.67 21.12 16.11
C PHE A 70 -0.79 20.30 14.83
N ILE A 71 -1.90 20.41 14.10
CA ILE A 71 -2.05 19.80 12.76
C ILE A 71 -1.08 20.46 11.78
N ALA A 72 -0.92 21.77 11.79
CA ALA A 72 0.05 22.45 10.93
C ALA A 72 1.50 22.02 11.28
N TRP A 73 1.81 21.88 12.56
CA TRP A 73 3.12 21.47 13.06
C TRP A 73 3.44 20.00 12.77
N LEU A 74 2.49 19.07 12.95
CA LEU A 74 2.67 17.63 12.70
C LEU A 74 3.04 17.31 11.24
N TRP A 75 2.68 18.23 10.33
CA TRP A 75 2.86 18.07 8.88
C TRP A 75 3.81 19.11 8.28
N SER A 76 4.53 19.88 9.11
CA SER A 76 5.57 20.80 8.65
C SER A 76 6.74 20.00 8.03
N PRO A 77 7.22 20.36 6.83
CA PRO A 77 8.26 19.58 6.13
C PRO A 77 9.68 19.73 6.70
N THR A 78 9.91 20.65 7.65
CA THR A 78 11.25 21.22 7.88
C THR A 78 11.83 21.11 9.29
N GLU A 79 11.23 20.37 10.22
CA GLU A 79 11.80 20.20 11.56
C GLU A 79 12.10 18.74 11.90
N GLU A 80 13.16 18.52 12.67
CA GLU A 80 13.39 17.27 13.39
C GLU A 80 12.12 16.93 14.16
N PHE A 81 11.51 15.78 13.84
CA PHE A 81 10.32 15.36 14.57
C PHE A 81 10.67 15.23 16.04
N SER A 82 9.97 15.99 16.89
CA SER A 82 9.86 15.58 18.28
C SER A 82 9.38 14.13 18.33
N VAL A 83 9.81 13.37 19.34
CA VAL A 83 9.39 11.97 19.52
C VAL A 83 7.87 11.84 19.48
N VAL A 84 7.14 12.79 20.08
CA VAL A 84 5.68 12.83 20.07
C VAL A 84 5.12 13.03 18.66
N GLY A 85 5.65 14.00 17.90
CA GLY A 85 5.22 14.27 16.53
C GLY A 85 5.46 13.08 15.60
N TYR A 86 6.62 12.42 15.75
CA TYR A 86 6.93 11.18 15.04
C TYR A 86 5.89 10.09 15.34
N LEU A 87 5.65 9.78 16.62
CA LEU A 87 4.73 8.70 17.03
C LEU A 87 3.30 8.94 16.56
N LEU A 88 2.82 10.18 16.65
CA LEU A 88 1.48 10.54 16.19
C LEU A 88 1.33 10.43 14.68
N ARG A 89 2.36 10.80 13.91
CA ARG A 89 2.35 10.64 12.46
C ARG A 89 2.43 9.16 12.05
N VAL A 90 3.22 8.35 12.75
CA VAL A 90 3.21 6.87 12.58
C VAL A 90 1.81 6.32 12.85
N LEU A 91 1.22 6.67 13.99
CA LEU A 91 -0.11 6.21 14.37
C LEU A 91 -1.14 6.60 13.30
N TYR A 92 -1.14 7.86 12.88
CA TYR A 92 -2.03 8.34 11.83
C TYR A 92 -1.86 7.57 10.52
N VAL A 93 -0.63 7.34 10.05
CA VAL A 93 -0.39 6.57 8.83
C VAL A 93 -0.86 5.13 8.96
N ILE A 94 -0.72 4.51 10.14
CA ILE A 94 -1.18 3.12 10.36
C ILE A 94 -2.70 3.05 10.38
N GLU A 95 -3.36 3.94 11.13
CA GLU A 95 -4.83 3.98 11.29
C GLU A 95 -5.52 4.39 9.98
N GLU A 96 -5.05 5.48 9.38
CA GLU A 96 -5.60 6.03 8.14
C GLU A 96 -4.96 5.41 6.89
N GLY A 97 -4.06 4.45 7.01
CA GLY A 97 -3.48 3.74 5.87
C GLY A 97 -4.47 2.77 5.22
N GLY A 98 -5.52 2.36 5.93
CA GLY A 98 -6.48 1.36 5.47
C GLY A 98 -6.02 -0.09 5.73
N CYS A 99 -6.50 -1.03 4.93
CA CYS A 99 -6.19 -2.46 5.13
C CYS A 99 -4.80 -2.84 4.62
N TRP A 100 -3.87 -3.11 5.55
CA TRP A 100 -2.46 -3.38 5.23
C TRP A 100 -2.18 -4.77 4.65
N ASP A 101 -3.13 -5.71 4.71
CA ASP A 101 -2.91 -7.11 4.28
C ASP A 101 -2.39 -7.21 2.84
N ARG A 102 -2.99 -6.43 1.92
CA ARG A 102 -2.55 -6.39 0.51
C ARG A 102 -1.17 -5.76 0.36
N CYS A 103 -0.87 -4.73 1.14
CA CYS A 103 0.45 -4.10 1.15
C CYS A 103 1.52 -5.05 1.70
N VAL A 104 1.20 -5.87 2.71
CA VAL A 104 2.10 -6.92 3.22
C VAL A 104 2.44 -7.90 2.10
N SER A 105 1.46 -8.35 1.33
CA SER A 105 1.73 -9.21 0.17
C SER A 105 2.61 -8.55 -0.89
N LEU A 106 2.38 -7.27 -1.18
CA LEU A 106 3.24 -6.51 -2.09
C LEU A 106 4.67 -6.39 -1.55
N ILE A 107 4.85 -6.12 -0.25
CA ILE A 107 6.17 -6.05 0.40
C ILE A 107 6.92 -7.38 0.27
N HIS A 108 6.24 -8.51 0.49
CA HIS A 108 6.85 -9.83 0.31
C HIS A 108 7.21 -10.11 -1.14
N TYR A 109 6.32 -9.78 -2.07
CA TYR A 109 6.62 -9.86 -3.50
C TYR A 109 7.87 -9.04 -3.84
N LEU A 110 7.93 -7.77 -3.45
CA LEU A 110 9.05 -6.86 -3.73
C LEU A 110 10.38 -7.33 -3.12
N LYS A 111 10.34 -7.85 -1.88
CA LYS A 111 11.51 -8.46 -1.25
C LYS A 111 12.02 -9.64 -2.09
N ASN A 112 11.11 -10.51 -2.49
CA ASN A 112 11.44 -11.76 -3.15
C ASN A 112 11.74 -11.58 -4.65
N SER A 113 11.23 -10.52 -5.30
CA SER A 113 11.34 -10.29 -6.75
C SER A 113 12.62 -9.58 -7.15
N SER A 114 13.09 -8.63 -6.35
CA SER A 114 14.02 -7.62 -6.86
C SER A 114 15.08 -7.22 -5.84
N ARG A 115 15.06 -7.80 -4.63
CA ARG A 115 15.97 -7.44 -3.52
C ARG A 115 16.05 -5.93 -3.24
N LEU A 116 15.08 -5.15 -3.76
CA LEU A 116 15.07 -3.68 -3.69
C LEU A 116 14.66 -3.20 -2.31
N LEU A 117 13.84 -4.00 -1.61
CA LEU A 117 13.48 -3.70 -0.24
C LEU A 117 14.62 -4.11 0.70
N PRO A 118 14.93 -3.28 1.71
CA PRO A 118 15.80 -3.69 2.80
C PRO A 118 15.21 -4.90 3.55
N SER A 119 16.01 -5.51 4.42
CA SER A 119 15.59 -6.65 5.23
C SER A 119 14.28 -6.35 5.97
N LEU A 120 13.38 -7.34 6.00
CA LEU A 120 12.19 -7.29 6.83
C LEU A 120 12.56 -7.67 8.28
N PRO A 121 11.97 -7.03 9.31
CA PRO A 121 10.88 -6.04 9.23
C PRO A 121 11.34 -4.64 8.79
N ILE A 122 10.48 -3.92 8.07
CA ILE A 122 10.72 -2.51 7.72
C ILE A 122 10.59 -1.66 8.98
N ILE A 123 11.71 -1.05 9.40
CA ILE A 123 11.69 -0.03 10.45
C ILE A 123 11.27 1.28 9.81
N ILE A 124 10.12 1.82 10.23
CA ILE A 124 9.65 3.15 9.83
C ILE A 124 10.54 4.18 10.53
N THR A 125 11.01 5.16 9.77
CA THR A 125 11.86 6.26 10.19
C THR A 125 11.15 7.58 9.97
N ALA A 126 11.65 8.65 10.58
CA ALA A 126 11.15 10.00 10.33
C ALA A 126 11.19 10.37 8.84
N TYR A 127 12.25 9.93 8.13
CA TYR A 127 12.39 10.18 6.70
C TYR A 127 11.26 9.54 5.90
N ASP A 128 10.88 8.30 6.20
CA ASP A 128 9.76 7.63 5.51
C ASP A 128 8.47 8.41 5.65
N LEU A 129 8.19 8.90 6.86
CA LEU A 129 7.00 9.69 7.14
C LEU A 129 7.01 11.01 6.37
N GLN A 130 8.16 11.66 6.20
CA GLN A 130 8.28 12.88 5.38
C GLN A 130 7.90 12.61 3.93
N GLN A 131 8.33 11.46 3.38
CA GLN A 131 8.06 11.08 1.99
C GLN A 131 6.58 10.80 1.70
N VAL A 132 5.79 10.48 2.74
CA VAL A 132 4.32 10.32 2.61
C VAL A 132 3.64 11.61 2.13
N GLY A 133 4.21 12.78 2.43
CA GLY A 133 3.65 14.09 2.11
C GLY A 133 2.82 14.68 3.24
N SER A 134 2.00 15.69 2.96
CA SER A 134 1.13 16.33 3.94
C SER A 134 -0.11 15.47 4.26
N ARG A 135 -0.81 15.78 5.35
CA ARG A 135 -2.07 15.10 5.72
C ARG A 135 -3.09 15.13 4.59
N ALA A 136 -3.22 16.28 3.93
CA ALA A 136 -4.17 16.48 2.85
C ALA A 136 -3.85 15.58 1.65
N VAL A 137 -2.57 15.53 1.24
CA VAL A 137 -2.10 14.66 0.14
C VAL A 137 -2.26 13.19 0.49
N PHE A 138 -1.95 12.81 1.72
CA PHE A 138 -2.13 11.43 2.18
C PHE A 138 -3.61 11.04 2.16
N SER A 139 -4.47 11.87 2.75
CA SER A 139 -5.90 11.53 2.93
C SER A 139 -6.69 11.60 1.63
N SER A 140 -6.21 12.33 0.62
CA SER A 140 -6.82 12.35 -0.73
C SER A 140 -6.51 11.12 -1.56
N ARG A 141 -5.55 10.27 -1.14
CA ARG A 141 -5.11 9.10 -1.88
C ARG A 141 -5.94 7.85 -1.55
N PRO A 142 -6.13 6.93 -2.52
CA PRO A 142 -6.64 5.59 -2.24
C PRO A 142 -5.76 4.84 -1.22
N GLN A 143 -6.34 3.87 -0.50
CA GLN A 143 -5.65 3.18 0.61
C GLN A 143 -4.33 2.53 0.17
N ALA A 144 -4.32 1.79 -0.95
CA ALA A 144 -3.11 1.16 -1.47
C ALA A 144 -2.00 2.16 -1.80
N VAL A 145 -2.37 3.35 -2.29
CA VAL A 145 -1.43 4.43 -2.60
C VAL A 145 -0.89 5.06 -1.33
N ARG A 146 -1.75 5.27 -0.32
CA ARG A 146 -1.35 5.70 1.03
C ARG A 146 -0.30 4.76 1.62
N GLN A 147 -0.60 3.46 1.63
CA GLN A 147 0.30 2.44 2.16
C GLN A 147 1.63 2.39 1.42
N TYR A 148 1.58 2.39 0.09
CA TYR A 148 2.78 2.37 -0.74
C TYR A 148 3.64 3.62 -0.57
N SER A 149 3.02 4.79 -0.38
CA SER A 149 3.74 6.06 -0.20
C SER A 149 4.72 6.05 0.98
N LEU A 150 4.49 5.19 1.97
CA LEU A 150 5.36 5.06 3.14
C LEU A 150 6.75 4.50 2.79
N PHE A 151 6.87 3.62 1.80
CA PHE A 151 8.14 2.96 1.46
C PHE A 151 8.53 3.05 -0.02
N SER A 152 7.71 3.69 -0.86
CA SER A 152 7.96 3.82 -2.30
C SER A 152 9.31 4.49 -2.60
N HIS A 153 9.72 5.46 -1.79
CA HIS A 153 10.98 6.18 -1.97
C HIS A 153 12.20 5.24 -1.80
N ARG A 154 12.10 4.18 -0.99
CA ARG A 154 13.17 3.18 -0.83
C ARG A 154 13.40 2.37 -2.10
N LEU A 155 12.39 2.27 -2.96
CA LEU A 155 12.43 1.58 -4.26
C LEU A 155 12.95 2.49 -5.38
N SER A 156 13.21 3.77 -5.10
CA SER A 156 13.68 4.74 -6.10
C SER A 156 15.17 4.65 -6.41
N VAL A 157 15.95 3.97 -5.56
CA VAL A 157 17.42 4.07 -5.59
C VAL A 157 18.07 3.00 -6.48
N ALA A 158 17.31 2.00 -6.95
CA ALA A 158 17.91 0.69 -7.19
C ALA A 158 18.00 0.22 -8.66
N PHE A 159 17.72 1.05 -9.67
CA PHE A 159 17.98 0.67 -11.07
C PHE A 159 19.19 1.41 -11.64
N ALA A 160 20.12 0.65 -12.22
CA ALA A 160 21.39 1.14 -12.77
C ALA A 160 21.25 2.24 -13.84
N ASN A 161 20.06 2.38 -14.44
CA ASN A 161 19.74 3.39 -15.46
C ASN A 161 19.05 4.65 -14.87
N GLY A 162 19.02 4.83 -13.55
CA GLY A 162 18.40 5.98 -12.89
C GLY A 162 16.87 5.97 -12.89
N ARG A 163 16.23 4.89 -13.39
CA ARG A 163 14.78 4.73 -13.31
C ARG A 163 14.35 4.42 -11.87
N ARG A 164 13.14 4.85 -11.51
CA ARG A 164 12.60 4.77 -10.15
C ARG A 164 11.25 4.09 -10.19
N VAL A 165 10.93 3.22 -9.23
CA VAL A 165 9.53 2.75 -8.96
C VAL A 165 8.95 3.55 -7.78
N GLY A 166 9.52 4.72 -7.50
CA GLY A 166 9.01 5.63 -6.48
C GLY A 166 7.67 6.24 -6.87
N LEU A 167 6.85 6.49 -5.86
CA LEU A 167 5.68 7.34 -5.98
C LEU A 167 6.11 8.77 -5.67
N ILE A 168 5.84 9.70 -6.58
CA ILE A 168 6.13 11.13 -6.41
C ILE A 168 4.84 11.90 -6.66
N SER A 169 4.53 12.88 -5.80
CA SER A 169 3.42 13.80 -6.01
C SER A 169 3.93 15.14 -6.52
N VAL A 170 3.43 15.59 -7.67
CA VAL A 170 3.72 16.90 -8.26
C VAL A 170 2.40 17.57 -8.60
N ASN A 171 2.17 18.78 -8.09
CA ASN A 171 0.94 19.57 -8.33
C ASN A 171 -0.35 18.78 -8.04
N GLY A 172 -0.37 18.01 -6.94
CA GLY A 172 -1.52 17.21 -6.53
C GLY A 172 -1.78 15.97 -7.40
N ARG A 173 -0.86 15.62 -8.29
CA ARG A 173 -0.93 14.42 -9.13
C ARG A 173 0.17 13.45 -8.76
N ASP A 174 -0.17 12.18 -8.69
CA ASP A 174 0.76 11.11 -8.38
C ASP A 174 1.40 10.55 -9.66
N TYR A 175 2.69 10.27 -9.57
CA TYR A 175 3.51 9.72 -10.64
C TYR A 175 4.23 8.48 -10.12
N LEU A 176 4.27 7.43 -10.94
CA LEU A 176 5.16 6.29 -10.75
C LEU A 176 6.21 6.32 -11.85
N GLY A 177 7.49 6.25 -11.48
CA GLY A 177 8.58 6.30 -12.47
C GLY A 177 9.60 7.40 -12.24
N GLY A 178 10.82 7.18 -12.72
CA GLY A 178 11.87 8.21 -12.83
C GLY A 178 12.08 8.61 -14.29
N SER A 179 11.24 9.50 -14.82
CA SER A 179 11.52 10.33 -16.01
C SER A 179 10.42 11.40 -16.17
N ALA A 180 10.80 12.57 -16.68
CA ALA A 180 9.95 13.74 -16.92
C ALA A 180 8.84 13.51 -17.97
N ASP A 181 8.84 12.36 -18.66
CA ASP A 181 7.78 11.91 -19.59
C ASP A 181 6.77 10.94 -18.95
N SER A 182 6.79 10.78 -17.62
CA SER A 182 5.87 9.88 -16.94
C SER A 182 4.44 10.43 -16.98
N ASN A 183 3.55 9.71 -17.66
CA ASN A 183 2.11 9.96 -17.55
C ASN A 183 1.70 9.90 -16.08
N ALA A 184 1.03 10.95 -15.61
CA ALA A 184 0.42 10.98 -14.28
C ALA A 184 -0.48 9.76 -14.10
N LEU A 185 -0.45 9.19 -12.89
CA LEU A 185 -1.42 8.16 -12.53
C LEU A 185 -2.81 8.76 -12.50
N THR A 186 -3.71 8.09 -13.18
CA THR A 186 -5.14 8.35 -13.06
C THR A 186 -5.78 7.14 -12.38
N TYR A 187 -6.49 7.37 -11.28
CA TYR A 187 -7.31 6.34 -10.65
C TYR A 187 -8.61 6.23 -11.44
N VAL A 188 -8.81 5.10 -12.11
CA VAL A 188 -9.89 4.89 -13.09
C VAL A 188 -11.23 4.60 -12.40
N SER A 189 -11.22 4.31 -11.10
CA SER A 189 -12.45 4.10 -10.35
C SER A 189 -13.22 5.41 -10.17
N ILE A 190 -14.54 5.36 -10.44
CA ILE A 190 -15.50 6.39 -10.03
C ILE A 190 -15.64 6.38 -8.49
N ASP A 191 -15.37 5.23 -7.88
CA ASP A 191 -15.45 5.04 -6.44
C ASP A 191 -14.06 4.98 -5.81
N LEU A 192 -13.67 6.09 -5.15
CA LEU A 192 -12.45 6.17 -4.36
C LEU A 192 -12.51 5.35 -3.06
N SER A 193 -13.64 4.70 -2.77
CA SER A 193 -13.75 3.75 -1.65
C SER A 193 -13.10 2.40 -1.96
N ASP A 194 -12.84 2.08 -3.24
CA ASP A 194 -12.03 0.91 -3.59
C ASP A 194 -10.64 1.07 -2.95
N PRO A 195 -10.23 0.16 -2.04
CA PRO A 195 -8.97 0.29 -1.33
C PRO A 195 -7.77 0.26 -2.28
N ASP A 196 -7.87 -0.36 -3.45
CA ASP A 196 -6.79 -0.51 -4.42
C ASP A 196 -7.34 -0.35 -5.85
N PRO A 197 -7.70 0.89 -6.23
CA PRO A 197 -8.47 1.13 -7.43
C PRO A 197 -7.65 0.82 -8.69
N PRO A 198 -8.32 0.51 -9.81
CA PRO A 198 -7.67 0.40 -11.11
C PRO A 198 -6.95 1.70 -11.46
N THR A 199 -5.78 1.57 -12.06
CA THR A 199 -4.89 2.71 -12.36
C THR A 199 -4.60 2.77 -13.84
N ARG A 200 -4.56 3.97 -14.38
CA ARG A 200 -4.12 4.23 -15.74
C ARG A 200 -2.82 5.01 -15.71
N ARG A 201 -1.86 4.55 -16.51
CA ARG A 201 -0.59 5.21 -16.77
C ARG A 201 -0.39 5.29 -18.29
N GLY A 202 -0.72 6.45 -18.87
CA GLY A 202 -0.72 6.65 -20.31
C GLY A 202 -1.76 5.77 -21.01
N LYS A 203 -1.30 4.88 -21.90
CA LYS A 203 -2.15 3.90 -22.60
C LYS A 203 -2.35 2.59 -21.83
N ASN A 204 -1.65 2.38 -20.72
CA ASN A 204 -1.78 1.17 -19.92
C ASN A 204 -2.81 1.38 -18.80
N VAL A 205 -3.77 0.48 -18.69
CA VAL A 205 -4.75 0.40 -17.59
C VAL A 205 -4.46 -0.87 -16.83
N PHE A 206 -4.31 -0.79 -15.52
CA PHE A 206 -4.01 -1.91 -14.63
C PHE A 206 -5.24 -2.26 -13.82
N SER A 207 -5.39 -3.54 -13.44
CA SER A 207 -6.51 -4.00 -12.60
C SER A 207 -6.54 -3.33 -11.23
N SER A 208 -5.38 -2.95 -10.71
CA SER A 208 -5.24 -2.21 -9.46
C SER A 208 -3.93 -1.39 -9.42
N PHE A 209 -3.81 -0.48 -8.45
CA PHE A 209 -2.58 0.26 -8.21
C PHE A 209 -1.45 -0.71 -7.84
N THR A 210 -1.69 -1.68 -6.95
CA THR A 210 -0.64 -2.65 -6.59
C THR A 210 -0.20 -3.54 -7.76
N ASP A 211 -1.09 -3.84 -8.70
CA ASP A 211 -0.74 -4.57 -9.94
C ASP A 211 0.12 -3.73 -10.87
N THR A 212 -0.05 -2.40 -10.86
CA THR A 212 0.87 -1.48 -11.54
C THR A 212 2.28 -1.61 -10.96
N ILE A 213 2.42 -1.67 -9.64
CA ILE A 213 3.73 -1.81 -9.00
C ILE A 213 4.37 -3.15 -9.37
N ALA A 214 3.63 -4.25 -9.26
CA ALA A 214 4.13 -5.58 -9.60
C ALA A 214 4.65 -5.62 -11.04
N PHE A 215 3.86 -5.11 -11.99
CA PHE A 215 4.25 -5.04 -13.39
C PHE A 215 5.51 -4.19 -13.62
N LEU A 216 5.60 -3.01 -12.99
CA LEU A 216 6.78 -2.15 -13.18
C LEU A 216 8.05 -2.78 -12.64
N VAL A 217 7.97 -3.48 -11.51
CA VAL A 217 9.13 -4.18 -10.96
C VAL A 217 9.57 -5.31 -11.87
N ASP A 218 8.64 -6.08 -12.43
CA ASP A 218 8.95 -7.15 -13.37
C ASP A 218 9.66 -6.64 -14.62
N VAL A 219 9.10 -5.60 -15.27
CA VAL A 219 9.69 -4.95 -16.44
C VAL A 219 11.09 -4.41 -16.15
N TYR A 220 11.33 -3.86 -14.96
CA TYR A 220 12.65 -3.32 -14.62
C TYR A 220 13.64 -4.41 -14.19
N ASN A 221 13.18 -5.52 -13.61
CA ASN A 221 14.02 -6.68 -13.29
C ASN A 221 14.65 -7.30 -14.56
N GLU A 222 13.94 -7.33 -15.68
CA GLU A 222 14.50 -7.79 -16.96
C GLU A 222 15.70 -6.94 -17.41
N MET A 223 15.69 -5.65 -17.05
CA MET A 223 16.69 -4.68 -17.49
C MET A 223 17.98 -4.70 -16.64
N ASP A 224 17.96 -5.21 -15.40
CA ASP A 224 19.15 -5.29 -14.53
C ASP A 224 19.65 -6.74 -14.41
N PRO A 225 20.77 -7.11 -15.08
CA PRO A 225 21.33 -8.45 -15.04
C PRO A 225 21.66 -8.98 -13.65
N ARG A 226 21.88 -8.11 -12.66
CA ARG A 226 22.24 -8.48 -11.28
C ARG A 226 21.01 -8.86 -10.44
N LEU A 227 19.87 -8.32 -10.82
CA LEU A 227 18.59 -8.57 -10.18
C LEU A 227 17.76 -9.61 -10.94
N ARG A 228 18.23 -10.05 -12.12
CA ARG A 228 17.52 -10.98 -12.98
C ARG A 228 17.14 -12.24 -12.22
N PRO A 229 15.83 -12.46 -12.04
CA PRO A 229 15.32 -13.77 -11.72
C PRO A 229 15.76 -14.76 -12.80
N HIS A 230 15.74 -16.04 -12.47
CA HIS A 230 16.00 -17.08 -13.45
C HIS A 230 14.78 -17.28 -14.32
N PHE A 231 14.94 -17.01 -15.61
CA PHE A 231 13.92 -17.25 -16.62
C PHE A 231 14.11 -18.63 -17.24
N THR A 232 13.05 -19.43 -17.24
CA THR A 232 13.04 -20.73 -17.91
C THR A 232 11.70 -20.96 -18.58
N HIS A 233 11.76 -21.65 -19.72
CA HIS A 233 10.57 -22.03 -20.45
C HIS A 233 9.87 -23.22 -19.76
N PRO A 234 8.52 -23.30 -19.72
CA PRO A 234 7.79 -24.39 -19.08
C PRO A 234 8.16 -25.78 -19.58
N SER A 235 8.40 -25.90 -20.90
CA SER A 235 8.83 -27.18 -21.52
C SER A 235 10.16 -27.70 -20.98
N ARG A 236 10.96 -26.86 -20.31
CA ARG A 236 12.21 -27.26 -19.67
C ARG A 236 12.05 -27.69 -18.20
N LEU A 237 10.91 -27.39 -17.57
CA LEU A 237 10.63 -27.71 -16.17
C LEU A 237 9.66 -28.88 -15.97
N ILE A 238 8.83 -29.17 -16.97
CA ILE A 238 7.77 -30.18 -16.89
C ILE A 238 8.02 -31.24 -17.97
N THR A 239 8.05 -32.51 -17.58
CA THR A 239 8.15 -33.66 -18.50
C THR A 239 7.02 -34.66 -18.18
N PRO A 240 6.19 -35.08 -19.16
CA PRO A 240 6.14 -34.55 -20.53
C PRO A 240 5.81 -33.05 -20.54
N PRO A 241 6.26 -32.27 -21.54
CA PRO A 241 5.80 -30.91 -21.69
C PRO A 241 4.27 -30.96 -21.70
N PRO A 242 3.57 -30.16 -20.88
CA PRO A 242 2.12 -30.17 -20.91
C PRO A 242 1.71 -30.00 -22.37
N THR A 243 0.85 -30.87 -22.88
CA THR A 243 0.34 -30.89 -24.26
C THR A 243 -0.47 -29.63 -24.62
N GLN A 244 -0.32 -28.57 -23.82
CA GLN A 244 -1.42 -27.92 -23.15
C GLN A 244 -0.97 -26.52 -22.70
N TYR A 245 -0.78 -25.68 -23.70
CA TYR A 245 -1.10 -24.26 -23.61
C TYR A 245 -2.64 -24.03 -23.60
N GLN A 246 -3.50 -25.05 -23.37
CA GLN A 246 -4.93 -24.82 -23.10
C GLN A 246 -5.14 -24.04 -21.79
N LEU A 247 -4.19 -24.12 -20.84
CA LEU A 247 -4.12 -23.23 -19.68
C LEU A 247 -4.19 -21.74 -20.12
N THR A 248 -3.57 -21.39 -21.25
CA THR A 248 -3.32 -20.01 -21.68
C THR A 248 -4.60 -19.22 -21.93
N GLU A 249 -5.55 -19.76 -22.70
CA GLU A 249 -6.80 -19.03 -22.98
C GLU A 249 -7.62 -18.85 -21.71
N ASP A 250 -7.80 -19.89 -20.90
CA ASP A 250 -8.64 -19.82 -19.70
C ASP A 250 -8.01 -18.92 -18.62
N ILE A 251 -6.69 -19.00 -18.44
CA ILE A 251 -5.91 -18.14 -17.53
C ILE A 251 -6.01 -16.66 -17.92
N PHE A 252 -5.89 -16.34 -19.21
CA PHE A 252 -6.00 -14.94 -19.67
C PHE A 252 -7.44 -14.43 -19.67
N ARG A 253 -8.43 -15.29 -19.94
CA ARG A 253 -9.86 -14.97 -19.90
C ARG A 253 -10.43 -14.75 -18.50
N HIS A 254 -9.80 -15.30 -17.45
CA HIS A 254 -10.24 -15.04 -16.07
C HIS A 254 -10.17 -13.54 -15.74
N THR A 255 -11.34 -12.98 -15.41
CA THR A 255 -11.49 -11.61 -14.94
C THR A 255 -10.86 -11.47 -13.55
N ARG A 256 -10.14 -10.35 -13.36
CA ARG A 256 -9.50 -9.81 -12.15
C ARG A 256 -9.29 -10.73 -10.93
N GLY A 257 -8.09 -10.63 -10.37
CA GLY A 257 -7.85 -10.90 -8.95
C GLY A 257 -7.04 -12.16 -8.72
N GLN A 258 -7.59 -13.33 -9.04
CA GLN A 258 -6.93 -14.60 -8.74
C GLN A 258 -7.19 -15.69 -9.79
N TRP A 259 -6.22 -16.58 -9.96
CA TRP A 259 -6.35 -17.83 -10.71
C TRP A 259 -5.84 -18.97 -9.84
N ASN A 260 -6.69 -19.95 -9.50
CA ASN A 260 -6.33 -21.07 -8.60
C ASN A 260 -5.65 -20.60 -7.29
N GLY A 261 -6.17 -19.52 -6.70
CA GLY A 261 -5.64 -18.88 -5.49
C GLY A 261 -4.30 -18.16 -5.69
N CYS A 262 -3.75 -18.12 -6.89
CA CYS A 262 -2.58 -17.32 -7.28
C CYS A 262 -3.03 -15.92 -7.66
N ARG A 263 -2.24 -14.90 -7.35
CA ARG A 263 -2.54 -13.52 -7.72
C ARG A 263 -2.27 -13.29 -9.21
N LYS A 264 -3.19 -12.62 -9.92
CA LYS A 264 -3.01 -12.17 -11.31
C LYS A 264 -2.86 -10.66 -11.34
N ALA A 265 -1.67 -10.16 -11.66
CA ALA A 265 -1.43 -8.74 -11.93
C ALA A 265 -1.66 -8.49 -13.42
N ALA A 266 -2.83 -7.95 -13.79
CA ALA A 266 -3.22 -7.77 -15.18
C ALA A 266 -3.16 -6.30 -15.62
N TYR A 267 -2.88 -6.09 -16.90
CA TYR A 267 -3.06 -4.79 -17.54
C TYR A 267 -3.58 -4.91 -18.97
N TRP A 268 -4.20 -3.83 -19.40
CA TRP A 268 -4.75 -3.64 -20.73
C TRP A 268 -4.05 -2.46 -21.39
N TRP A 269 -3.71 -2.64 -22.65
CA TRP A 269 -3.30 -1.52 -23.50
C TRP A 269 -4.53 -0.98 -24.23
N VAL A 270 -4.82 0.30 -23.99
CA VAL A 270 -5.98 1.00 -24.55
C VAL A 270 -5.49 2.06 -25.53
N ASP A 271 -5.95 1.96 -26.78
CA ASP A 271 -5.76 2.99 -27.79
C ASP A 271 -7.13 3.53 -28.21
N ASN A 272 -7.36 4.81 -27.88
CA ASN A 272 -8.68 5.44 -28.00
C ASN A 272 -9.76 4.65 -27.24
N ALA A 273 -10.77 4.13 -27.95
CA ALA A 273 -11.88 3.36 -27.38
C ALA A 273 -11.66 1.83 -27.44
N ASN A 274 -10.53 1.35 -27.99
CA ASN A 274 -10.31 -0.07 -28.22
C ASN A 274 -9.32 -0.65 -27.19
N VAL A 275 -9.70 -1.79 -26.60
CA VAL A 275 -8.78 -2.63 -25.83
C VAL A 275 -8.00 -3.48 -26.83
N LEU A 276 -6.72 -3.19 -26.99
CA LEU A 276 -5.91 -3.78 -28.06
C LEU A 276 -5.11 -4.99 -27.61
N ARG A 277 -4.66 -5.03 -26.35
CA ARG A 277 -3.94 -6.18 -25.79
C ARG A 277 -4.22 -6.33 -24.31
N HIS A 278 -4.28 -7.58 -23.86
CA HIS A 278 -4.32 -7.96 -22.45
C HIS A 278 -3.05 -8.74 -22.11
N TRP A 279 -2.36 -8.30 -21.07
CA TRP A 279 -1.11 -8.87 -20.59
C TRP A 279 -1.24 -9.07 -19.08
N GLY A 280 -0.45 -9.97 -18.51
CA GLY A 280 -0.46 -10.14 -17.07
C GLY A 280 0.65 -11.05 -16.56
N ILE A 281 0.92 -10.91 -15.27
CA ILE A 281 1.87 -11.71 -14.52
C ILE A 281 1.08 -12.52 -13.48
N PHE A 282 1.33 -13.81 -13.42
CA PHE A 282 0.76 -14.72 -12.42
C PHE A 282 1.78 -14.95 -11.34
N ILE A 283 1.50 -14.48 -10.13
CA ILE A 283 2.34 -14.71 -8.96
C ILE A 283 1.88 -16.02 -8.32
N LEU A 284 2.63 -17.09 -8.54
CA LEU A 284 2.30 -18.44 -8.05
C LEU A 284 2.74 -18.65 -6.60
N PHE A 285 3.85 -18.04 -6.22
CA PHE A 285 4.49 -18.14 -4.92
C PHE A 285 5.37 -16.92 -4.68
N GLY A 286 5.48 -16.40 -3.47
CA GLY A 286 6.39 -15.30 -3.13
C GLY A 286 5.73 -14.02 -2.60
N ASP A 287 4.42 -13.96 -2.53
CA ASP A 287 3.65 -12.81 -2.02
C ASP A 287 3.12 -13.03 -0.59
N LYS A 288 3.60 -14.06 0.12
CA LYS A 288 3.25 -14.33 1.52
C LYS A 288 4.48 -14.27 2.42
N ALA A 289 4.23 -14.07 3.72
CA ALA A 289 5.29 -13.92 4.71
C ALA A 289 6.17 -15.17 4.88
N ALA A 290 5.58 -16.36 4.69
CA ALA A 290 6.27 -17.64 4.76
C ALA A 290 7.03 -17.98 3.47
N ASP A 291 6.84 -17.21 2.40
CA ASP A 291 7.45 -17.52 1.11
C ASP A 291 8.89 -16.99 1.05
N GLU A 292 9.82 -17.91 0.84
CA GLU A 292 11.26 -17.62 0.84
C GLU A 292 11.80 -17.20 -0.54
N PHE A 293 11.04 -17.43 -1.60
CA PHE A 293 11.41 -17.16 -2.98
C PHE A 293 10.16 -16.82 -3.80
N LEU A 294 10.37 -16.23 -4.97
CA LEU A 294 9.32 -15.89 -5.93
C LEU A 294 9.25 -16.95 -7.03
N VAL A 295 8.03 -17.29 -7.44
CA VAL A 295 7.73 -17.92 -8.73
C VAL A 295 6.61 -17.14 -9.39
N CYS A 296 6.86 -16.60 -10.58
CA CYS A 296 5.81 -16.01 -11.41
C CYS A 296 5.89 -16.47 -12.87
N ILE A 297 4.78 -16.33 -13.57
CA ILE A 297 4.64 -16.63 -15.00
C ILE A 297 4.21 -15.34 -15.71
N ASP A 298 4.94 -14.95 -16.75
CA ASP A 298 4.59 -13.78 -17.56
C ASP A 298 3.57 -14.11 -18.67
N SER A 299 3.28 -13.12 -19.52
CA SER A 299 2.33 -13.28 -20.62
C SER A 299 2.81 -14.22 -21.74
N ASP A 300 4.12 -14.32 -21.91
CA ASP A 300 4.79 -15.20 -22.87
C ASP A 300 5.07 -16.58 -22.28
N LEU A 301 4.55 -16.81 -21.06
CA LEU A 301 4.62 -18.04 -20.28
C LEU A 301 6.04 -18.39 -19.84
N TRP A 302 6.94 -17.42 -19.81
CA TRP A 302 8.21 -17.60 -19.13
C TRP A 302 8.00 -17.70 -17.64
N ILE A 303 8.71 -18.66 -17.05
CA ILE A 303 8.74 -18.86 -15.62
C ILE A 303 9.92 -18.06 -15.09
N CYS A 304 9.59 -17.13 -14.21
CA CYS A 304 10.53 -16.31 -13.46
C CYS A 304 10.62 -16.87 -12.04
N SER A 305 11.83 -17.24 -11.60
CA SER A 305 12.08 -17.75 -10.25
C SER A 305 13.27 -17.07 -9.58
N THR A 306 13.14 -16.80 -8.28
CA THR A 306 14.26 -16.35 -7.44
C THR A 306 14.83 -17.46 -6.55
N GLU A 307 14.44 -18.71 -6.78
CA GLU A 307 15.08 -19.89 -6.19
C GLU A 307 16.57 -19.94 -6.60
N PRO A 308 17.51 -20.05 -5.64
CA PRO A 308 18.92 -20.24 -5.97
C PRO A 308 19.13 -21.56 -6.75
N PRO A 309 19.97 -21.56 -7.80
CA PRO A 309 20.21 -22.75 -8.58
C PRO A 309 21.01 -23.80 -7.78
N VAL A 310 20.60 -25.06 -7.85
CA VAL A 310 21.36 -26.18 -7.26
C VAL A 310 22.54 -26.54 -8.17
N ALA A 311 23.75 -26.55 -7.61
CA ALA A 311 25.01 -26.70 -8.37
C ALA A 311 25.11 -28.03 -9.16
N SER A 312 24.47 -29.09 -8.69
CA SER A 312 24.48 -30.41 -9.33
C SER A 312 23.38 -30.60 -10.39
N GLY A 313 22.44 -29.67 -10.53
CA GLY A 313 21.31 -29.78 -11.44
C GLY A 313 21.69 -29.46 -12.88
N ARG A 314 21.73 -30.49 -13.74
CA ARG A 314 22.04 -30.30 -15.17
C ARG A 314 20.80 -29.81 -15.92
N ARG A 315 19.63 -30.32 -15.56
CA ARG A 315 18.34 -29.92 -16.16
C ARG A 315 17.69 -28.78 -15.39
N PRO A 316 16.86 -27.93 -16.01
CA PRO A 316 16.23 -26.82 -15.30
C PRO A 316 15.33 -27.23 -14.14
N ASP A 317 14.67 -28.39 -14.21
CA ASP A 317 13.84 -28.92 -13.12
C ASP A 317 14.68 -29.47 -11.96
N GLU A 318 15.88 -29.97 -12.23
CA GLU A 318 16.87 -30.32 -11.21
C GLU A 318 17.55 -29.09 -10.62
N ARG A 319 17.69 -28.03 -11.41
CA ARG A 319 18.34 -26.78 -11.00
C ARG A 319 17.45 -25.94 -10.08
N TYR A 320 16.13 -26.00 -10.28
CA TYR A 320 15.11 -25.27 -9.51
C TYR A 320 14.00 -26.21 -9.03
N PRO A 321 14.31 -27.16 -8.13
CA PRO A 321 13.39 -28.22 -7.74
C PRO A 321 12.12 -27.69 -7.04
N ARG A 322 12.22 -26.63 -6.23
CA ARG A 322 11.04 -26.05 -5.55
C ARG A 322 10.13 -25.34 -6.54
N THR A 323 10.71 -24.62 -7.50
CA THR A 323 9.99 -23.96 -8.60
C THR A 323 9.26 -25.00 -9.44
N ALA A 324 9.96 -26.06 -9.86
CA ALA A 324 9.36 -27.14 -10.65
C ALA A 324 8.20 -27.81 -9.90
N ALA A 325 8.36 -28.09 -8.60
CA ALA A 325 7.31 -28.68 -7.77
C ALA A 325 6.06 -27.77 -7.69
N ARG A 326 6.22 -26.47 -7.46
CA ARG A 326 5.11 -25.50 -7.39
C ARG A 326 4.36 -25.39 -8.70
N ILE A 327 5.07 -25.41 -9.82
CA ILE A 327 4.45 -25.32 -11.13
C ILE A 327 3.68 -26.60 -11.44
N ARG A 328 4.23 -27.78 -11.13
CA ARG A 328 3.52 -29.05 -11.27
C ARG A 328 2.26 -29.08 -10.41
N GLU A 329 2.32 -28.63 -9.15
CA GLU A 329 1.16 -28.52 -8.26
C GLU A 329 0.05 -27.67 -8.89
N LYS A 330 0.40 -26.51 -9.48
CA LYS A 330 -0.58 -25.60 -10.09
C LYS A 330 -1.11 -26.03 -11.44
N VAL A 331 -0.27 -26.69 -12.26
CA VAL A 331 -0.66 -27.23 -13.56
C VAL A 331 -1.54 -28.47 -13.41
N VAL A 332 -1.28 -29.33 -12.42
CA VAL A 332 -2.11 -30.52 -12.14
C VAL A 332 -3.46 -30.15 -11.53
N ALA A 333 -3.54 -29.05 -10.79
CA ALA A 333 -4.77 -28.58 -10.15
C ALA A 333 -5.71 -27.78 -11.08
N ALA A 334 -5.28 -27.48 -12.31
CA ALA A 334 -6.01 -26.68 -13.29
C ALA A 334 -6.73 -27.57 -14.31
#